data_AF-A0A932WVD3-F1
#
_entry.id   AF-A0A932WVD3-F1
#
_cell.length_a   1.000
_cell.length_b   1.000
_cell.length_c   1.000
_cell.angle_alpha   90.00
_cell.angle_beta   90.00
_cell.angle_gamma   90.00
#
_symmetry.space_group_name_H-M   'P 1'
#
loop_
_entity.id
_entity.type
_entity.pdbx_description
1 polymer ?
#
loop_
_entity_poly.entity_id
_entity_poly.type
_entity_poly.pdbx_seq_one_letter_code
_entity_poly.pdbx_strand_id
1 'polypeptide(L)' 'VQTGKTWNGIVKNKSKNGDYYWVNATVYPVKKQNGTTKLISVRIKPTQEEIANAEELYKKLRREE' A
#
# COMPACT_ATOMS: atom_id res chain seq x y z
N VAL A 1 -9.56 -1.62 6.33
CA VAL A 1 -8.68 -2.81 6.52
C VAL A 1 -9.36 -3.74 7.50
N GLN A 2 -9.79 -4.93 7.05
CA GLN A 2 -10.38 -5.94 7.96
C GLN A 2 -9.28 -6.47 8.90
N THR A 3 -9.57 -6.52 10.19
CA THR A 3 -8.65 -7.00 11.22
C THR A 3 -8.27 -8.46 10.98
N GLY A 4 -6.96 -8.73 10.85
CA GLY A 4 -6.41 -10.10 10.79
C GLY A 4 -6.01 -10.59 9.39
N LYS A 5 -6.31 -9.86 8.31
CA LYS A 5 -5.88 -10.23 6.95
C LYS A 5 -4.68 -9.40 6.51
N THR A 6 -3.72 -10.06 5.85
CA THR A 6 -2.65 -9.38 5.11
C THR A 6 -3.28 -8.58 3.97
N TRP A 7 -2.84 -7.34 3.82
CA TRP A 7 -3.22 -6.51 2.68
C TRP A 7 -1.99 -6.24 1.82
N ASN A 8 -2.14 -6.25 0.50
CA ASN A 8 -1.11 -5.86 -0.44
C ASN A 8 -1.69 -4.86 -1.45
N GLY A 9 -0.89 -3.88 -1.86
CA GLY A 9 -1.25 -2.96 -2.93
C GLY A 9 -0.15 -2.01 -3.33
N ILE A 10 -0.24 -1.53 -4.57
CA ILE A 10 0.61 -0.46 -5.10
C ILE A 10 0.02 0.88 -4.68
N VAL A 11 0.82 1.72 -4.01
CA VAL A 11 0.36 3.02 -3.51
C VAL A 11 1.29 4.15 -3.92
N LYS A 12 0.70 5.30 -4.25
CA LYS A 12 1.41 6.55 -4.55
C LYS A 12 1.45 7.42 -3.30
N ASN A 13 2.63 7.58 -2.73
CA ASN A 13 2.86 8.38 -1.53
C ASN A 13 3.43 9.76 -1.88
N LYS A 14 3.18 10.74 -1.02
CA LYS A 14 3.80 12.06 -1.06
C LYS A 14 4.92 12.12 -0.02
N SER A 15 6.13 12.50 -0.44
CA SER A 15 7.26 12.71 0.44
C SER A 15 7.11 14.01 1.23
N LYS A 16 7.90 14.17 2.29
CA LYS A 16 7.95 15.43 3.05
C LYS A 16 8.33 16.63 2.17
N ASN A 17 9.12 16.39 1.13
CA ASN A 17 9.58 17.43 0.20
C ASN A 17 8.55 17.78 -0.88
N GLY A 18 7.42 17.06 -0.92
CA GLY A 18 6.32 17.33 -1.85
C GLY A 18 6.29 16.42 -3.08
N ASP A 19 7.38 15.72 -3.37
CA ASP A 19 7.47 14.77 -4.48
C ASP A 19 6.61 13.52 -4.26
N TYR A 20 6.24 12.85 -5.35
CA TYR A 20 5.51 11.58 -5.29
C TYR A 20 6.39 10.39 -5.62
N TYR A 21 6.13 9.26 -4.98
CA TYR A 21 6.80 8.00 -5.26
C TYR A 21 5.86 6.81 -5.06
N TRP A 22 6.16 5.73 -5.78
CA TRP A 22 5.39 4.50 -5.75
C TRP A 22 6.05 3.45 -4.84
N VAL A 23 5.23 2.71 -4.09
CA VAL A 23 5.66 1.53 -3.34
C VAL A 23 4.68 0.38 -3.54
N ASN A 24 5.21 -0.84 -3.67
CA ASN A 24 4.43 -2.05 -3.42
C ASN A 24 4.44 -2.29 -1.90
N ALA A 25 3.29 -2.08 -1.26
CA ALA A 25 3.15 -2.12 0.19
C ALA A 25 2.38 -3.37 0.61
N THR A 26 2.98 -4.15 1.52
CA THR A 26 2.31 -5.28 2.16
C THR A 26 2.17 -5.00 3.65
N VAL A 27 0.94 -5.03 4.16
CA VAL A 27 0.60 -4.79 5.56
C VAL A 27 0.22 -6.10 6.23
N TYR A 28 1.01 -6.50 7.24
CA TYR A 28 0.82 -7.71 8.02
C TYR A 28 0.37 -7.38 9.45
N PRO A 29 -0.72 -8.00 9.94
CA PRO A 29 -1.06 -7.94 11.36
C PRO A 29 -0.22 -8.92 12.16
N VAL A 30 0.50 -8.41 13.17
CA VAL A 30 1.31 -9.18 14.11
C VAL A 30 0.67 -9.11 15.49
N LYS A 31 0.24 -10.26 16.01
CA LYS A 31 -0.22 -10.38 17.40
C LYS A 31 0.99 -10.53 18.32
N LYS A 32 1.08 -9.66 19.32
CA LYS A 32 2.06 -9.77 20.41
C LYS A 32 1.59 -10.77 21.47
N GLN A 33 2.53 -11.26 22.27
CA GLN A 33 2.25 -12.16 23.40
C GLN A 33 1.27 -11.56 24.42
N ASN A 34 1.26 -10.23 24.59
CA ASN A 34 0.31 -9.53 25.47
C ASN A 34 -1.08 -9.30 24.85
N GLY A 35 -1.41 -9.96 23.74
CA GLY A 35 -2.70 -9.83 23.04
C GLY A 35 -2.86 -8.60 22.15
N THR A 36 -1.89 -7.67 22.12
CA THR A 36 -1.97 -6.47 21.27
C THR A 36 -1.68 -6.83 19.80
N THR A 37 -2.52 -6.35 18.87
CA THR A 37 -2.23 -6.45 17.43
C THR A 37 -1.49 -5.20 16.94
N LYS A 38 -0.32 -5.38 16.32
CA LYS A 38 0.41 -4.34 15.60
C LYS A 38 0.32 -4.59 14.10
N LEU A 39 0.30 -3.52 13.30
CA LEU A 39 0.44 -3.64 11.84
C LEU A 39 1.87 -3.32 11.45
N ILE A 40 2.48 -4.17 10.64
CA ILE A 40 3.79 -3.95 10.04
C ILE A 40 3.59 -3.77 8.54
N SER A 41 4.10 -2.68 7.98
CA SER A 41 4.10 -2.43 6.54
C SER A 41 5.50 -2.69 6.00
N VAL A 42 5.65 -3.71 5.16
CA VAL A 42 6.82 -3.92 4.32
C VAL A 42 6.60 -3.19 3.01
N ARG A 43 7.61 -2.46 2.54
CA ARG A 43 7.52 -1.64 1.33
C ARG A 43 8.72 -1.94 0.45
N ILE A 44 8.46 -2.27 -0.81
CA ILE A 44 9.49 -2.51 -1.81
C ILE A 44 9.31 -1.55 -2.98
N LYS A 45 10.39 -1.32 -3.72
CA LYS A 45 10.31 -0.60 -4.99
C LYS A 45 9.48 -1.45 -5.97
N PRO A 46 8.38 -0.91 -6.52
CA PRO A 46 7.54 -1.65 -7.45
C PRO A 46 8.22 -1.76 -8.82
N THR A 47 7.80 -2.73 -9.60
CA THR A 47 8.20 -2.85 -11.01
C THR A 47 7.50 -1.78 -11.85
N GLN A 48 8.01 -1.52 -13.05
CA GLN A 48 7.40 -0.56 -13.96
C GLN A 48 5.99 -0.98 -14.39
N GLU A 49 5.76 -2.30 -14.55
CA GLU A 49 4.46 -2.87 -14.88
C GLU A 49 3.44 -2.68 -13.75
N GLU A 50 3.84 -2.93 -12.50
CA GLU A 50 3.00 -2.69 -11.33
C GLU A 50 2.57 -1.22 -11.22
N ILE A 51 3.48 -0.28 -11.52
CA ILE A 51 3.18 1.15 -11.55
C ILE A 51 2.15 1.45 -12.65
N ALA A 52 2.37 0.95 -13.88
CA ALA A 52 1.48 1.22 -15.00
C ALA A 52 0.05 0.71 -14.72
N ASN A 53 -0.09 -0.50 -14.19
CA ASN A 53 -1.37 -1.08 -13.81
C ASN A 53 -2.06 -0.26 -12.72
N ALA A 54 -1.31 0.20 -11.71
CA ALA A 54 -1.86 1.04 -10.64
C ALA A 54 -2.30 2.42 -11.14
N GLU A 55 -1.57 3.01 -12.09
CA GLU A 55 -1.96 4.27 -12.73
C GLU A 55 -3.25 4.16 -13.50
N GLU A 56 -3.44 3.09 -14.27
CA GLU A 56 -4.70 2.83 -14.98
C GLU A 56 -5.86 2.64 -14.00
N LEU A 57 -5.65 1.84 -12.95
CA LEU A 57 -6.65 1.61 -11.91
C LEU A 57 -7.08 2.92 -11.25
N TYR A 58 -6.14 3.77 -10.82
CA TYR A 58 -6.49 5.05 -10.19
C TYR A 58 -7.15 6.03 -11.16
N LYS A 59 -6.78 6.02 -12.45
CA LYS A 59 -7.50 6.79 -13.48
C LYS A 59 -8.93 6.32 -13.65
N LYS A 60 -9.20 5.01 -13.53
CA LYS A 60 -10.56 4.46 -13.57
C LYS A 60 -11.34 4.86 -12.33
N LEU A 61 -10.80 4.64 -11.14
CA LEU A 61 -11.46 4.99 -9.87
C LEU A 61 -11.85 6.47 -9.80
N ARG A 62 -10.96 7.38 -10.21
CA ARG A 62 -11.26 8.83 -10.24
C ARG A 62 -12.39 9.21 -11.20
N ARG A 63 -12.64 8.40 -12.24
CA ARG A 63 -13.75 8.63 -13.19
C ARG A 63 -15.08 8.08 -12.69
N GLU A 64 -15.03 7.16 -11.72
CA GLU A 64 -16.18 6.49 -11.13
C GLU A 64 -16.62 7.12 -9.79
N GLU A 65 -15.86 8.09 -9.29
CA GLU A 65 -16.21 9.00 -8.17
C GLU A 65 -17.04 10.20 -8.66
#